data_AF-A0A7E4V7M5-F1
#
_entry.id   AF-A0A7E4V7M5-F1
#
_cell.length_a   1.000
_cell.length_b   1.000
_cell.length_c   1.000
_cell.angle_alpha   90.00
_cell.angle_beta   90.00
_cell.angle_gamma   90.00
#
_symmetry.space_group_name_H-M   'P 1'
#
loop_
_entity.id
_entity.type
_entity.pdbx_description
1 polymer ?
#
loop_
_entity_poly.entity_id
_entity_poly.type
_entity_poly.pdbx_seq_one_letter_code
_entity_poly.pdbx_strand_id
1 'polypeptide(L)'
;MLAANVSGDDLQIIQEKWSKLVPSFGDSFLKEIAMCYPISIAKNSKIAFEFTVLPEMCNNAYQLHGGSAATILDSLLGWALGGDVGGEEQNYVTVDLGLVHLHPLSEGDNVVLKAENVVHNDSGVSVVKGQLIRARDGLVCVEAKQALMRIGSVPVSKPVGPKVAPVALKPVPKPVKKVDLDKPATNRQTVQTSQLWKDTYSPNLFTKYPTMWTLISAENGANLYEFRVAKEATNVLGLVHGGFLATAIDACTFATNQKETPGQRSSVALHVSYLAGARIGDVLQLRTKTIEQTDSLATIHAVISNKQNGVNIATGYHTVLESSQPDIVSTEQLKAHL
;
A
#
# COMPACT_ATOMS: atom_id res chain seq x y z
N MET A 1 -28.84 -3.09 5.75
CA MET A 1 -29.04 -2.43 7.06
C MET A 1 -27.68 -2.13 7.68
N LEU A 2 -27.12 -0.93 7.44
CA LEU A 2 -25.90 -0.47 8.10
C LEU A 2 -26.04 1.03 8.38
N ALA A 3 -26.93 1.36 9.31
CA ALA A 3 -26.86 2.62 10.03
C ALA A 3 -26.43 2.26 11.44
N ALA A 4 -25.11 2.21 11.67
CA ALA A 4 -24.63 2.42 13.03
C ALA A 4 -25.11 3.82 13.42
N ASN A 5 -25.67 3.98 14.62
CA ASN A 5 -26.20 5.25 15.11
C ASN A 5 -25.07 6.31 15.17
N VAL A 6 -24.87 7.01 14.06
CA VAL A 6 -24.03 8.22 13.98
C VAL A 6 -24.88 9.36 14.53
N SER A 7 -24.38 10.11 15.50
CA SER A 7 -25.05 11.36 15.84
C SER A 7 -24.92 12.29 14.62
N GLY A 8 -26.03 12.88 14.15
CA GLY A 8 -26.03 13.68 12.92
C GLY A 8 -24.98 14.80 12.91
N ASP A 9 -24.65 15.32 14.10
CA ASP A 9 -23.67 16.38 14.32
C ASP A 9 -22.22 15.92 14.06
N ASP A 10 -21.85 14.70 14.46
CA ASP A 10 -20.47 14.19 14.26
C ASP A 10 -20.16 13.93 12.78
N LEU A 11 -21.16 13.49 12.01
CA LEU A 11 -21.03 13.25 10.57
C LEU A 11 -20.78 14.56 9.80
N GLN A 12 -21.51 15.62 10.15
CA GLN A 12 -21.35 16.92 9.52
C GLN A 12 -19.93 17.46 9.74
N ILE A 13 -19.39 17.33 10.96
CA ILE A 13 -18.05 17.83 11.26
C ILE A 13 -16.97 17.08 10.45
N ILE A 14 -17.04 15.76 10.34
CA ILE A 14 -16.04 15.00 9.56
C ILE A 14 -16.14 15.32 8.07
N GLN A 15 -17.34 15.51 7.52
CA GLN A 15 -17.54 15.90 6.14
C GLN A 15 -17.03 17.33 5.87
N GLU A 16 -17.23 18.26 6.81
CA GLU A 16 -16.65 19.60 6.75
C GLU A 16 -15.12 19.58 6.82
N LYS A 17 -14.53 18.72 7.66
CA LYS A 17 -13.07 18.54 7.69
C LYS A 17 -12.54 17.94 6.39
N TRP A 18 -13.19 16.88 5.90
CA TRP A 18 -12.84 16.23 4.65
C TRP A 18 -12.85 17.22 3.48
N SER A 19 -13.92 17.99 3.32
CA SER A 19 -14.04 19.00 2.26
C SER A 19 -12.98 20.12 2.34
N LYS A 20 -12.45 20.43 3.54
CA LYS A 20 -11.33 21.37 3.70
C LYS A 20 -9.97 20.72 3.41
N LEU A 21 -9.82 19.43 3.70
CA LEU A 21 -8.58 18.69 3.47
C LEU A 21 -8.39 18.32 2.01
N VAL A 22 -9.44 17.86 1.32
CA VAL A 22 -9.36 17.38 -0.08
C VAL A 22 -8.65 18.37 -1.03
N PRO A 23 -8.91 19.69 -0.99
CA PRO A 23 -8.18 20.65 -1.81
C PRO A 23 -6.66 20.65 -1.57
N SER A 24 -6.19 20.31 -0.36
CA SER A 24 -4.77 20.26 -0.03
C SER A 24 -4.03 19.10 -0.70
N PHE A 25 -4.74 18.08 -1.18
CA PHE A 25 -4.14 16.94 -1.88
C PHE A 25 -3.56 17.35 -3.24
N GLY A 26 -4.09 18.39 -3.89
CA GLY A 26 -3.57 18.90 -5.17
C GLY A 26 -3.35 17.79 -6.22
N ASP A 27 -2.18 17.80 -6.87
CA ASP A 27 -1.76 16.78 -7.84
C ASP A 27 -0.92 15.64 -7.22
N SER A 28 -0.89 15.55 -5.89
CA SER A 28 -0.19 14.49 -5.17
C SER A 28 -0.84 13.13 -5.39
N PHE A 29 -0.21 12.07 -4.88
CA PHE A 29 -0.76 10.74 -4.93
C PHE A 29 -2.10 10.58 -4.15
N LEU A 30 -2.41 11.50 -3.23
CA LEU A 30 -3.66 11.50 -2.46
C LEU A 30 -4.90 11.90 -3.26
N LYS A 31 -4.74 12.39 -4.50
CA LYS A 31 -5.88 12.80 -5.34
C LYS A 31 -6.89 11.66 -5.56
N GLU A 32 -6.43 10.41 -5.60
CA GLU A 32 -7.31 9.23 -5.71
C GLU A 32 -8.19 9.03 -4.48
N ILE A 33 -7.73 9.47 -3.30
CA ILE A 33 -8.49 9.32 -2.07
C ILE A 33 -9.62 10.34 -1.99
N ALA A 34 -9.53 11.47 -2.71
CA ALA A 34 -10.50 12.55 -2.66
C ALA A 34 -11.95 12.11 -2.98
N MET A 35 -12.12 11.04 -3.74
CA MET A 35 -13.44 10.48 -4.07
C MET A 35 -14.04 9.60 -2.98
N CYS A 36 -13.25 9.21 -1.98
CA CYS A 36 -13.76 8.54 -0.80
C CYS A 36 -14.49 9.55 0.07
N TYR A 37 -15.73 9.26 0.42
CA TYR A 37 -16.58 10.17 1.17
C TYR A 37 -16.87 9.59 2.56
N PRO A 38 -16.61 10.33 3.65
CA PRO A 38 -16.92 9.84 4.99
C PRO A 38 -18.44 9.77 5.18
N ILE A 39 -18.93 8.60 5.58
CA ILE A 39 -20.37 8.32 5.79
C ILE A 39 -20.72 8.03 7.26
N SER A 40 -19.74 7.69 8.08
CA SER A 40 -19.96 7.51 9.51
C SER A 40 -18.68 7.68 10.31
N ILE A 41 -18.82 8.30 11.47
CA ILE A 41 -17.89 8.16 12.59
C ILE A 41 -18.72 7.74 13.79
N ALA A 42 -18.30 6.70 14.48
CA ALA A 42 -18.94 6.27 15.72
C ALA A 42 -17.97 6.47 16.87
N LYS A 43 -18.53 6.82 18.03
CA LYS A 43 -17.83 6.74 19.33
C LYS A 43 -17.12 5.38 19.40
N ASN A 44 -15.87 5.36 19.86
CA ASN A 44 -14.94 4.22 19.87
C ASN A 44 -14.08 3.99 18.59
N SER A 45 -13.59 5.06 17.94
CA SER A 45 -12.57 4.92 16.88
C SER A 45 -13.00 4.05 15.69
N LYS A 46 -14.29 4.13 15.33
CA LYS A 46 -14.88 3.45 14.17
C LYS A 46 -15.24 4.48 13.11
N ILE A 47 -14.80 4.25 11.89
CA ILE A 47 -15.08 5.11 10.75
C ILE A 47 -15.62 4.28 9.58
N ALA A 48 -16.37 4.93 8.70
CA ALA A 48 -16.66 4.38 7.40
C ALA A 48 -16.61 5.45 6.31
N PHE A 49 -16.12 5.03 5.15
CA PHE A 49 -16.10 5.81 3.92
C PHE A 49 -16.83 5.04 2.83
N GLU A 50 -17.43 5.73 1.89
CA GLU A 50 -17.94 5.15 0.65
C GLU A 50 -17.21 5.71 -0.57
N PHE A 51 -17.09 4.89 -1.60
CA PHE A 51 -16.61 5.33 -2.91
C PHE A 51 -17.10 4.38 -4.01
N THR A 52 -17.01 4.82 -5.25
CA THR A 52 -17.20 3.99 -6.43
C THR A 52 -15.83 3.64 -7.01
N VAL A 53 -15.60 2.38 -7.38
CA VAL A 53 -14.37 1.98 -8.07
C VAL A 53 -14.35 2.65 -9.46
N LEU A 54 -13.41 3.56 -9.66
CA LEU A 54 -13.25 4.25 -10.94
C LEU A 54 -12.31 3.49 -11.88
N PRO A 55 -12.44 3.66 -13.22
CA PRO A 55 -11.52 3.07 -14.19
C PRO A 55 -10.05 3.31 -13.86
N GLU A 56 -9.74 4.50 -13.34
CA GLU A 56 -8.41 4.96 -12.93
C GLU A 56 -7.73 4.07 -11.88
N MET A 57 -8.52 3.39 -11.06
CA MET A 57 -8.09 2.53 -9.95
C MET A 57 -7.94 1.07 -10.36
N CYS A 58 -8.34 0.73 -11.58
CA CYS A 58 -8.43 -0.63 -12.04
C CYS A 58 -7.16 -1.11 -12.75
N ASN A 59 -6.95 -2.42 -12.69
CA ASN A 59 -6.07 -3.15 -13.61
C ASN A 59 -6.75 -3.32 -14.99
N ASN A 60 -6.04 -3.95 -15.94
CA ASN A 60 -6.58 -4.20 -17.29
C ASN A 60 -7.77 -5.17 -17.34
N ALA A 61 -8.06 -5.88 -16.25
CA ALA A 61 -9.24 -6.71 -16.10
C ALA A 61 -10.43 -5.93 -15.50
N TYR A 62 -10.33 -4.60 -15.40
CA TYR A 62 -11.35 -3.72 -14.82
C TYR A 62 -11.69 -4.08 -13.36
N GLN A 63 -10.67 -4.55 -12.63
CA GLN A 63 -10.75 -4.84 -11.20
C GLN A 63 -9.84 -3.88 -10.41
N LEU A 64 -10.29 -3.45 -9.23
CA LEU A 64 -9.51 -2.61 -8.32
C LEU A 64 -8.11 -3.20 -8.11
N HIS A 65 -7.10 -2.41 -8.45
CA HIS A 65 -5.71 -2.84 -8.38
C HIS A 65 -5.25 -3.00 -6.92
N GLY A 66 -4.32 -3.93 -6.65
CA GLY A 66 -3.75 -4.18 -5.33
C GLY A 66 -3.14 -2.93 -4.71
N GLY A 67 -2.29 -2.24 -5.47
CA GLY A 67 -1.71 -0.94 -5.10
C GLY A 67 -2.74 0.17 -4.83
N SER A 68 -3.82 0.25 -5.60
CA SER A 68 -4.90 1.22 -5.34
C SER A 68 -5.61 0.91 -4.02
N ALA A 69 -5.91 -0.36 -3.75
CA ALA A 69 -6.44 -0.79 -2.45
C ALA A 69 -5.47 -0.46 -1.30
N ALA A 70 -4.17 -0.70 -1.49
CA ALA A 70 -3.13 -0.36 -0.51
C ALA A 70 -3.07 1.15 -0.23
N THR A 71 -3.17 1.98 -1.26
CA THR A 71 -3.19 3.43 -1.14
C THR A 71 -4.44 3.93 -0.41
N ILE A 72 -5.61 3.39 -0.76
CA ILE A 72 -6.89 3.70 -0.09
C ILE A 72 -6.81 3.37 1.39
N LEU A 73 -6.38 2.15 1.72
CA LEU A 73 -6.32 1.69 3.09
C LEU A 73 -5.24 2.42 3.90
N ASP A 74 -4.02 2.59 3.37
CA ASP A 74 -2.96 3.34 4.05
C ASP A 74 -3.37 4.77 4.42
N SER A 75 -4.10 5.43 3.53
CA SER A 75 -4.52 6.83 3.70
C SER A 75 -5.73 6.98 4.64
N LEU A 76 -6.68 6.04 4.57
CA LEU A 76 -7.96 6.18 5.27
C LEU A 76 -8.02 5.47 6.62
N LEU A 77 -7.28 4.39 6.86
CA LEU A 77 -7.34 3.72 8.17
C LEU A 77 -6.82 4.59 9.30
N GLY A 78 -5.84 5.47 9.03
CA GLY A 78 -5.35 6.46 10.00
C GLY A 78 -6.44 7.36 10.57
N TRP A 79 -7.55 7.58 9.84
CA TRP A 79 -8.67 8.39 10.32
C TRP A 79 -9.40 7.76 11.52
N ALA A 80 -9.29 6.44 11.72
CA ALA A 80 -9.82 5.77 12.91
C ALA A 80 -9.11 6.22 14.20
N LEU A 81 -7.89 6.80 14.09
CA LEU A 81 -7.13 7.30 15.23
C LEU A 81 -7.54 8.71 15.66
N GLY A 82 -8.33 9.43 14.85
CA GLY A 82 -8.70 10.83 15.09
C GLY A 82 -9.75 11.05 16.20
N GLY A 83 -10.05 10.04 17.02
CA GLY A 83 -11.02 10.10 18.11
C GLY A 83 -12.45 10.36 17.62
N ASP A 84 -13.23 11.10 18.42
CA ASP A 84 -14.67 11.35 18.16
C ASP A 84 -14.94 12.28 16.97
N VAL A 85 -13.92 12.90 16.36
CA VAL A 85 -14.15 13.95 15.35
C VAL A 85 -13.16 13.91 14.18
N GLY A 86 -12.40 12.83 13.99
CA GLY A 86 -11.41 12.72 12.90
C GLY A 86 -10.38 13.87 12.91
N GLY A 87 -9.92 14.29 14.10
CA GLY A 87 -9.36 15.63 14.30
C GLY A 87 -7.94 15.75 14.84
N GLU A 88 -7.35 14.72 15.43
CA GLU A 88 -5.91 14.73 15.76
C GLU A 88 -5.07 14.25 14.56
N GLU A 89 -5.36 14.84 13.40
CA GLU A 89 -4.53 14.68 12.22
C GLU A 89 -3.08 15.09 12.50
N GLN A 90 -2.21 14.59 11.64
CA GLN A 90 -0.92 15.19 11.22
C GLN A 90 0.35 14.52 11.75
N ASN A 91 0.32 13.70 12.81
CA ASN A 91 1.56 13.12 13.33
C ASN A 91 1.60 11.59 13.37
N TYR A 92 0.85 10.88 12.53
CA TYR A 92 1.02 9.44 12.41
C TYR A 92 1.78 9.08 11.13
N VAL A 93 2.64 8.07 11.23
CA VAL A 93 3.24 7.41 10.09
C VAL A 93 2.94 5.93 10.13
N THR A 94 2.74 5.34 8.95
CA THR A 94 2.61 3.90 8.81
C THR A 94 3.96 3.25 9.11
N VAL A 95 3.97 2.28 10.01
CA VAL A 95 5.14 1.43 10.28
C VAL A 95 4.94 0.02 9.74
N ASP A 96 3.68 -0.40 9.55
CA ASP A 96 3.32 -1.70 8.98
C ASP A 96 1.95 -1.63 8.30
N LEU A 97 1.82 -2.27 7.13
CA LEU A 97 0.58 -2.36 6.35
C LEU A 97 0.46 -3.76 5.75
N GLY A 98 -0.61 -4.47 6.10
CA GLY A 98 -0.96 -5.78 5.55
C GLY A 98 -2.35 -5.76 4.91
N LEU A 99 -2.48 -6.38 3.74
CA LEU A 99 -3.73 -6.53 2.98
C LEU A 99 -3.90 -7.98 2.51
N VAL A 100 -5.13 -8.46 2.52
CA VAL A 100 -5.54 -9.72 1.88
C VAL A 100 -6.75 -9.46 0.98
N HIS A 101 -6.65 -9.87 -0.28
CA HIS A 101 -7.70 -9.75 -1.28
C HIS A 101 -8.52 -11.04 -1.32
N LEU A 102 -9.79 -10.96 -0.94
CA LEU A 102 -10.69 -12.12 -0.81
C LEU A 102 -11.62 -12.26 -2.02
N HIS A 103 -12.13 -11.13 -2.50
CA HIS A 103 -13.04 -11.06 -3.65
C HIS A 103 -12.69 -9.86 -4.52
N PRO A 104 -12.85 -9.96 -5.85
CA PRO A 104 -12.56 -8.83 -6.73
C PRO A 104 -13.57 -7.70 -6.49
N LEU A 105 -13.11 -6.47 -6.64
CA LEU A 105 -13.94 -5.27 -6.78
C LEU A 105 -13.82 -4.81 -8.23
N SER A 106 -14.92 -4.68 -8.94
CA SER A 106 -14.93 -4.29 -10.35
C SER A 106 -15.20 -2.79 -10.50
N GLU A 107 -14.80 -2.23 -11.64
CA GLU A 107 -15.22 -0.87 -12.03
C GLU A 107 -16.74 -0.69 -11.83
N GLY A 108 -17.12 0.46 -11.26
CA GLY A 108 -18.51 0.79 -10.96
C GLY A 108 -19.06 0.15 -9.68
N ASP A 109 -18.33 -0.76 -9.02
CA ASP A 109 -18.74 -1.26 -7.71
C ASP A 109 -18.76 -0.11 -6.70
N ASN A 110 -19.87 0.04 -6.00
CA ASN A 110 -19.93 0.86 -4.79
C ASN A 110 -19.32 0.08 -3.63
N VAL A 111 -18.42 0.72 -2.90
CA VAL A 111 -17.61 0.12 -1.86
C VAL A 111 -17.78 0.92 -0.58
N VAL A 112 -17.95 0.21 0.53
CA VAL A 112 -17.90 0.77 1.88
C VAL A 112 -16.60 0.31 2.53
N LEU A 113 -15.70 1.25 2.81
CA LEU A 113 -14.59 1.03 3.72
C LEU A 113 -15.11 1.14 5.15
N LYS A 114 -14.79 0.17 5.99
CA LYS A 114 -14.95 0.28 7.45
C LYS A 114 -13.61 0.12 8.13
N ALA A 115 -13.35 0.93 9.14
CA ALA A 115 -12.15 0.80 9.95
C ALA A 115 -12.43 0.93 11.45
N GLU A 116 -11.62 0.23 12.24
CA GLU A 116 -11.68 0.22 13.70
C GLU A 116 -10.27 0.22 14.27
N ASN A 117 -9.98 1.16 15.18
CA ASN A 117 -8.77 1.07 16.00
C ASN A 117 -8.95 -0.06 17.03
N VAL A 118 -8.12 -1.10 16.92
CA VAL A 118 -8.24 -2.32 17.75
C VAL A 118 -7.17 -2.40 18.85
N VAL A 119 -6.11 -1.59 18.76
CA VAL A 119 -5.06 -1.53 19.78
C VAL A 119 -4.60 -0.09 19.92
N HIS A 120 -4.63 0.42 21.14
CA HIS A 120 -3.88 1.61 21.53
C HIS A 120 -2.88 1.20 22.61
N ASN A 121 -1.60 1.52 22.43
CA ASN A 121 -0.60 1.28 23.46
C ASN A 121 0.10 2.57 23.87
N ASP A 122 0.58 2.60 25.12
CA ASP A 122 1.29 3.75 25.69
C ASP A 122 2.64 4.01 25.00
N SER A 123 3.12 3.07 24.18
CA SER A 123 4.34 3.22 23.37
C SER A 123 4.15 4.04 22.09
N GLY A 124 2.95 4.59 21.86
CA GLY A 124 2.67 5.48 20.73
C GLY A 124 2.42 4.75 19.41
N VAL A 125 2.15 3.45 19.43
CA VAL A 125 1.74 2.67 18.25
C VAL A 125 0.28 2.25 18.39
N SER A 126 -0.53 2.56 17.39
CA SER A 126 -1.91 2.10 17.27
C SER A 126 -2.05 1.11 16.12
N VAL A 127 -2.98 0.16 16.26
CA VAL A 127 -3.27 -0.83 15.21
C VAL A 127 -4.71 -0.68 14.77
N VAL A 128 -4.90 -0.39 13.49
CA VAL A 128 -6.22 -0.24 12.88
C VAL A 128 -6.50 -1.45 11.99
N LYS A 129 -7.71 -2.00 12.07
CA LYS A 129 -8.22 -2.98 11.10
C LYS A 129 -9.16 -2.28 10.12
N GLY A 130 -9.09 -2.70 8.87
CA GLY A 130 -9.88 -2.18 7.77
C GLY A 130 -10.54 -3.28 6.96
N GLN A 131 -11.71 -2.99 6.39
CA GLN A 131 -12.38 -3.85 5.41
C GLN A 131 -12.93 -3.01 4.26
N LEU A 132 -12.70 -3.43 3.02
CA LEU A 132 -13.43 -2.95 1.86
C LEU A 132 -14.59 -3.90 1.58
N ILE A 133 -15.83 -3.40 1.65
CA ILE A 133 -17.06 -4.18 1.53
C ILE A 133 -17.80 -3.75 0.28
N ARG A 134 -18.12 -4.68 -0.61
CA ARG A 134 -18.90 -4.38 -1.81
C ARG A 134 -20.38 -4.20 -1.47
N ALA A 135 -20.96 -3.09 -1.89
CA ALA A 135 -22.32 -2.70 -1.47
C ALA A 135 -23.42 -3.59 -2.05
N ARG A 136 -23.26 -4.10 -3.29
CA ARG A 136 -24.32 -4.87 -3.98
C ARG A 136 -24.64 -6.22 -3.32
N ASP A 137 -23.68 -6.84 -2.67
CA ASP A 137 -23.79 -8.19 -2.08
C ASP A 137 -23.28 -8.28 -0.63
N GLY A 138 -22.65 -7.23 -0.11
CA GLY A 138 -22.14 -7.17 1.26
C GLY A 138 -20.88 -8.00 1.49
N LEU A 139 -20.23 -8.48 0.43
CA LEU A 139 -19.01 -9.30 0.56
C LEU A 139 -17.82 -8.43 0.99
N VAL A 140 -17.01 -8.97 1.93
CA VAL A 140 -15.72 -8.39 2.30
C VAL A 140 -14.72 -8.74 1.20
N CYS A 141 -14.30 -7.74 0.44
CA CYS A 141 -13.41 -7.91 -0.71
C CYS A 141 -11.94 -7.80 -0.35
N VAL A 142 -11.60 -6.91 0.59
CA VAL A 142 -10.23 -6.73 1.08
C VAL A 142 -10.27 -6.59 2.59
N GLU A 143 -9.40 -7.32 3.29
CA GLU A 143 -9.14 -7.12 4.71
C GLU A 143 -7.75 -6.50 4.88
N ALA A 144 -7.63 -5.57 5.83
CA ALA A 144 -6.39 -4.87 6.07
C ALA A 144 -6.11 -4.68 7.56
N LYS A 145 -4.81 -4.58 7.87
CA LYS A 145 -4.31 -4.21 9.18
C LYS A 145 -3.16 -3.24 9.01
N GLN A 146 -3.21 -2.12 9.70
CA GLN A 146 -2.18 -1.09 9.64
C GLN A 146 -1.71 -0.75 11.05
N ALA A 147 -0.41 -0.76 11.28
CA ALA A 147 0.19 -0.19 12.47
C ALA A 147 0.69 1.23 12.16
N LEU A 148 0.27 2.17 12.98
CA LEU A 148 0.60 3.59 12.87
C LEU A 148 1.31 4.04 14.13
N MET A 149 2.44 4.71 13.96
CA MET A 149 3.20 5.30 15.06
C MET A 149 2.97 6.80 15.14
N ARG A 150 2.65 7.31 16.33
CA ARG A 150 2.61 8.74 16.62
C ARG A 150 4.02 9.28 16.67
N ILE A 151 4.33 10.22 15.80
CA ILE A 151 5.51 11.08 15.88
C ILE A 151 5.16 12.21 16.87
N GLY A 152 6.02 12.48 17.85
CA GLY A 152 5.82 13.65 18.73
C GLY A 152 5.80 14.96 17.92
N SER A 153 5.28 16.04 18.47
CA SER A 153 5.45 17.38 17.90
C SER A 153 6.94 17.73 17.87
N VAL A 154 7.64 17.43 16.77
CA VAL A 154 9.05 17.75 16.61
C VAL A 154 9.17 19.26 16.36
N PRO A 155 9.86 20.04 17.21
CA PRO A 155 10.31 21.37 16.80
C PRO A 155 11.26 21.15 15.63
N VAL A 156 10.99 21.77 14.47
CA VAL A 156 11.83 21.67 13.27
C VAL A 156 13.26 22.07 13.64
N SER A 157 14.08 21.08 13.98
CA SER A 157 15.48 21.22 14.34
C SER A 157 16.25 20.11 13.64
N LYS A 158 17.49 20.46 13.28
CA LYS A 158 18.40 19.74 12.37
C LYS A 158 18.51 18.23 12.63
N PRO A 159 18.85 17.43 11.60
CA PRO A 159 18.77 15.98 11.66
C PRO A 159 19.69 15.41 12.73
N VAL A 160 19.08 14.83 13.76
CA VAL A 160 19.74 13.90 14.66
C VAL A 160 19.16 12.53 14.33
N GLY A 161 19.97 11.66 13.73
CA GLY A 161 19.57 10.28 13.48
C GLY A 161 19.26 9.59 14.81
N PRO A 162 18.13 8.88 14.95
CA PRO A 162 17.82 8.19 16.19
C PRO A 162 18.73 6.96 16.30
N LYS A 163 19.49 6.87 17.39
CA LYS A 163 20.04 5.59 17.86
C LYS A 163 18.89 4.83 18.52
N VAL A 164 18.21 3.97 17.76
CA VAL A 164 17.22 3.02 18.30
C VAL A 164 17.92 1.71 18.61
N ALA A 165 17.83 1.24 19.86
CA ALA A 165 18.27 -0.09 20.24
C ALA A 165 17.34 -1.14 19.58
N PRO A 166 17.88 -2.27 19.08
CA PRO A 166 17.09 -3.25 18.34
C PRO A 166 16.00 -3.86 19.23
N VAL A 167 14.75 -3.77 18.78
CA VAL A 167 13.61 -4.48 19.37
C VAL A 167 13.70 -5.95 18.95
N ALA A 168 13.61 -6.86 19.92
CA ALA A 168 13.68 -8.30 19.67
C ALA A 168 12.47 -8.77 18.85
N LEU A 169 12.71 -9.18 17.61
CA LEU A 169 11.75 -9.83 16.72
C LEU A 169 11.41 -11.23 17.24
N LYS A 170 10.13 -11.64 17.13
CA LYS A 170 9.77 -13.06 17.24
C LYS A 170 10.34 -13.83 16.04
N PRO A 171 10.65 -15.13 16.16
CA PRO A 171 11.35 -15.87 15.12
C PRO A 171 10.49 -16.00 13.85
N VAL A 172 11.03 -15.49 12.74
CA VAL A 172 10.61 -15.80 11.37
C VAL A 172 10.84 -17.31 11.12
N PRO A 173 9.99 -17.99 10.31
CA PRO A 173 10.29 -19.33 9.82
C PRO A 173 11.72 -19.43 9.26
N LYS A 174 12.40 -20.55 9.51
CA LYS A 174 13.85 -20.69 9.29
C LYS A 174 14.27 -20.25 7.88
N PRO A 175 15.36 -19.45 7.75
CA PRO A 175 15.83 -18.99 6.46
C PRO A 175 16.34 -20.16 5.61
N VAL A 176 15.78 -20.30 4.41
CA VAL A 176 16.45 -20.99 3.31
C VAL A 176 17.72 -20.20 2.97
N LYS A 177 18.79 -20.92 2.60
CA LYS A 177 20.17 -20.44 2.34
C LYS A 177 20.27 -18.94 2.02
N LYS A 178 21.06 -18.21 2.83
CA LYS A 178 21.44 -16.80 2.58
C LYS A 178 21.87 -16.63 1.11
N VAL A 179 21.08 -15.89 0.34
CA VAL A 179 21.51 -15.41 -0.98
C VAL A 179 22.07 -14.01 -0.79
N ASP A 180 23.30 -13.84 -1.28
CA ASP A 180 24.05 -12.60 -1.23
C ASP A 180 23.42 -11.55 -2.16
N LEU A 181 22.77 -10.53 -1.57
CA LEU A 181 22.11 -9.43 -2.27
C LEU A 181 23.11 -8.35 -2.74
N ASP A 182 24.39 -8.45 -2.35
CA ASP A 182 25.42 -7.46 -2.63
C ASP A 182 26.24 -7.78 -3.89
N LYS A 183 26.00 -8.92 -4.55
CA LYS A 183 26.67 -9.24 -5.82
C LYS A 183 26.14 -8.40 -6.97
N PRO A 184 27.01 -7.67 -7.70
CA PRO A 184 26.59 -6.94 -8.88
C PRO A 184 26.20 -7.91 -10.01
N ALA A 185 25.03 -7.63 -10.61
CA ALA A 185 24.50 -8.31 -11.79
C ALA A 185 25.47 -8.24 -12.98
N THR A 186 25.77 -9.39 -13.59
CA THR A 186 26.73 -9.52 -14.70
C THR A 186 26.12 -9.31 -16.09
N ASN A 187 24.82 -9.04 -16.22
CA ASN A 187 24.19 -8.77 -17.52
C ASN A 187 23.17 -7.63 -17.43
N ARG A 188 23.61 -6.40 -17.71
CA ARG A 188 22.71 -5.25 -17.92
C ARG A 188 22.06 -5.34 -19.30
N GLN A 189 20.82 -5.81 -19.38
CA GLN A 189 19.92 -5.37 -20.46
C GLN A 189 19.15 -4.16 -19.94
N THR A 190 19.52 -2.98 -20.44
CA THR A 190 18.79 -1.73 -20.22
C THR A 190 17.52 -1.79 -21.06
N VAL A 191 16.49 -2.51 -20.61
CA VAL A 191 15.17 -2.45 -21.24
C VAL A 191 14.66 -1.02 -21.04
N GLN A 192 14.46 -0.28 -22.14
CA GLN A 192 13.90 1.07 -22.07
C GLN A 192 12.55 1.01 -21.36
N THR A 193 12.53 1.59 -20.16
CA THR A 193 11.46 1.53 -19.17
C THR A 193 10.07 1.79 -19.71
N SER A 194 9.94 2.62 -20.75
CA SER A 194 8.63 3.04 -21.26
C SER A 194 7.85 1.93 -22.00
N GLN A 195 8.50 0.91 -22.56
CA GLN A 195 7.80 -0.10 -23.37
C GLN A 195 7.12 -1.17 -22.50
N LEU A 196 7.81 -1.65 -21.45
CA LEU A 196 7.26 -2.64 -20.51
C LEU A 196 5.98 -2.12 -19.82
N TRP A 197 5.97 -0.85 -19.41
CA TRP A 197 4.80 -0.23 -18.79
C TRP A 197 3.65 0.02 -19.79
N LYS A 198 3.98 0.39 -21.04
CA LYS A 198 2.98 0.65 -22.10
C LYS A 198 2.30 -0.62 -22.60
N ASP A 199 3.04 -1.72 -22.70
CA ASP A 199 2.51 -2.99 -23.21
C ASP A 199 1.74 -3.76 -22.13
N THR A 200 2.01 -3.48 -20.84
CA THR A 200 1.38 -4.18 -19.71
C THR A 200 0.18 -3.42 -19.14
N TYR A 201 -0.01 -2.11 -19.37
CA TYR A 201 -1.01 -1.32 -18.63
C TYR A 201 -1.78 -0.29 -19.48
N SER A 202 -3.12 -0.31 -19.33
CA SER A 202 -4.07 0.67 -19.89
C SER A 202 -3.76 2.12 -19.42
N PRO A 203 -4.07 3.19 -20.19
CA PRO A 203 -3.74 4.60 -19.87
C PRO A 203 -4.42 5.23 -18.64
N ASN A 204 -4.86 4.41 -17.69
CA ASN A 204 -5.50 4.84 -16.45
C ASN A 204 -4.47 5.25 -15.40
N LEU A 205 -4.89 5.96 -14.34
CA LEU A 205 -4.02 6.56 -13.30
C LEU A 205 -3.04 5.57 -12.64
N PHE A 206 -3.35 4.27 -12.69
CA PHE A 206 -2.44 3.16 -12.39
C PHE A 206 -1.09 3.20 -13.15
N THR A 207 -1.01 3.90 -14.28
CA THR A 207 0.28 4.16 -14.94
C THR A 207 1.09 5.21 -14.20
N LYS A 208 0.49 6.23 -13.59
CA LYS A 208 1.21 7.41 -13.09
C LYS A 208 2.27 7.06 -12.05
N TYR A 209 1.91 6.42 -10.92
CA TYR A 209 2.86 6.23 -9.82
C TYR A 209 3.90 5.14 -10.06
N PRO A 210 3.55 3.97 -10.62
CA PRO A 210 4.54 2.99 -11.05
C PRO A 210 5.48 3.52 -12.14
N THR A 211 4.99 4.33 -13.10
CA THR A 211 5.88 4.92 -14.14
C THR A 211 6.84 5.98 -13.62
N MET A 212 6.65 6.49 -12.39
CA MET A 212 7.68 7.30 -11.74
C MET A 212 8.93 6.47 -11.38
N TRP A 213 8.81 5.14 -11.32
CA TRP A 213 9.93 4.22 -11.11
C TRP A 213 10.54 3.80 -12.44
N THR A 214 11.85 4.03 -12.55
CA THR A 214 12.65 3.68 -13.71
C THR A 214 13.24 2.29 -13.51
N LEU A 215 12.83 1.29 -14.30
CA LEU A 215 13.52 0.00 -14.37
C LEU A 215 14.98 0.19 -14.81
N ILE A 216 15.91 -0.26 -13.99
CA ILE A 216 17.36 -0.17 -14.21
C ILE A 216 17.91 -1.49 -14.75
N SER A 217 17.42 -2.62 -14.23
CA SER A 217 17.76 -3.95 -14.71
C SER A 217 16.61 -4.92 -14.47
N ALA A 218 16.41 -5.83 -15.41
CA ALA A 218 15.49 -6.95 -15.28
C ALA A 218 16.25 -8.27 -15.50
N GLU A 219 16.01 -9.23 -14.62
CA GLU A 219 16.50 -10.60 -14.67
C GLU A 219 15.33 -11.56 -14.43
N ASN A 220 15.51 -12.84 -14.74
CA ASN A 220 14.47 -13.83 -14.48
C ASN A 220 14.18 -13.92 -12.97
N GLY A 221 12.99 -13.46 -12.56
CA GLY A 221 12.56 -13.44 -11.17
C GLY A 221 13.25 -12.39 -10.29
N ALA A 222 13.95 -11.39 -10.86
CA ALA A 222 14.51 -10.28 -10.07
C ALA A 222 14.65 -8.99 -10.89
N ASN A 223 14.16 -7.87 -10.35
CA ASN A 223 14.26 -6.56 -11.02
C ASN A 223 14.83 -5.50 -10.06
N LEU A 224 15.39 -4.44 -10.64
CA LEU A 224 15.84 -3.24 -9.93
C LEU A 224 15.19 -2.02 -10.57
N TYR A 225 14.60 -1.16 -9.74
CA TYR A 225 14.00 0.11 -10.13
C TYR A 225 14.60 1.26 -9.34
N GLU A 226 14.59 2.45 -9.91
CA GLU A 226 15.00 3.70 -9.26
C GLU A 226 13.92 4.77 -9.32
N PHE A 227 13.75 5.50 -8.23
CA PHE A 227 12.82 6.63 -8.13
C PHE A 227 13.50 7.81 -7.44
N ARG A 228 13.44 8.98 -8.05
CA ARG A 228 13.85 10.23 -7.41
C ARG A 228 12.65 10.81 -6.68
N VAL A 229 12.75 10.98 -5.37
CA VAL A 229 11.64 11.49 -4.56
C VAL A 229 11.25 12.89 -5.02
N ALA A 230 9.99 13.01 -5.44
CA ALA A 230 9.34 14.22 -5.89
C ALA A 230 8.17 14.57 -4.96
N LYS A 231 7.71 15.83 -5.02
CA LYS A 231 6.70 16.38 -4.11
C LYS A 231 5.39 15.59 -4.15
N GLU A 232 5.04 15.07 -5.33
CA GLU A 232 3.83 14.31 -5.60
C GLU A 232 3.73 13.00 -4.79
N ALA A 233 4.87 12.45 -4.36
CA ALA A 233 4.95 11.22 -3.56
C ALA A 233 4.99 11.49 -2.04
N THR A 234 5.06 12.76 -1.62
CA THR A 234 5.27 13.14 -0.22
C THR A 234 4.03 13.72 0.44
N ASN A 235 3.92 13.54 1.75
CA ASN A 235 2.94 14.22 2.58
C ASN A 235 3.36 15.67 2.88
N VAL A 236 2.53 16.40 3.65
CA VAL A 236 2.79 17.79 4.06
C VAL A 236 4.06 17.97 4.89
N LEU A 237 4.57 16.89 5.50
CA LEU A 237 5.85 16.88 6.23
C LEU A 237 7.06 16.58 5.32
N GLY A 238 6.85 16.41 4.01
CA GLY A 238 7.89 16.10 3.04
C GLY A 238 8.42 14.66 3.12
N LEU A 239 7.68 13.76 3.78
CA LEU A 239 8.00 12.34 3.84
C LEU A 239 7.22 11.57 2.76
N VAL A 240 7.86 10.61 2.10
CA VAL A 240 7.16 9.72 1.14
C VAL A 240 6.05 8.96 1.84
N HIS A 241 4.87 8.92 1.23
CA HIS A 241 3.71 8.26 1.81
C HIS A 241 3.80 6.73 1.73
N GLY A 242 3.22 6.05 2.73
CA GLY A 242 3.26 4.58 2.82
C GLY A 242 2.61 3.91 1.61
N GLY A 243 1.42 4.36 1.24
CA GLY A 243 0.62 3.90 0.11
C GLY A 243 1.31 4.07 -1.24
N PHE A 244 2.12 5.13 -1.41
CA PHE A 244 2.94 5.31 -2.60
C PHE A 244 3.99 4.19 -2.73
N LEU A 245 4.69 3.86 -1.65
CA LEU A 245 5.66 2.76 -1.64
C LEU A 245 4.98 1.39 -1.78
N ALA A 246 3.83 1.19 -1.14
CA ALA A 246 3.06 -0.06 -1.28
C ALA A 246 2.58 -0.27 -2.72
N THR A 247 2.09 0.78 -3.38
CA THR A 247 1.73 0.75 -4.80
C THR A 247 2.91 0.41 -5.69
N ALA A 248 4.08 1.00 -5.41
CA ALA A 248 5.30 0.70 -6.15
C ALA A 248 5.71 -0.77 -5.99
N ILE A 249 5.66 -1.30 -4.76
CA ILE A 249 5.96 -2.72 -4.48
C ILE A 249 4.98 -3.60 -5.25
N ASP A 250 3.67 -3.38 -5.13
CA ASP A 250 2.63 -4.16 -5.79
C ASP A 250 2.83 -4.18 -7.32
N ALA A 251 2.97 -3.02 -7.95
CA ALA A 251 3.14 -2.92 -9.41
C ALA A 251 4.48 -3.49 -9.93
N CYS A 252 5.59 -3.22 -9.24
CA CYS A 252 6.91 -3.66 -9.70
C CYS A 252 7.13 -5.16 -9.49
N THR A 253 6.53 -5.74 -8.45
CA THR A 253 6.61 -7.19 -8.20
C THR A 253 5.81 -7.99 -9.24
N PHE A 254 4.68 -7.48 -9.75
CA PHE A 254 4.01 -8.07 -10.92
C PHE A 254 4.95 -8.17 -12.13
N ALA A 255 5.71 -7.10 -12.43
CA ALA A 255 6.67 -7.09 -13.53
C ALA A 255 7.90 -8.00 -13.28
N THR A 256 8.11 -8.47 -12.05
CA THR A 256 9.24 -9.35 -11.68
C THR A 256 8.99 -10.80 -12.05
N ASN A 257 7.73 -11.24 -11.98
CA ASN A 257 7.36 -12.63 -12.23
C ASN A 257 6.56 -12.79 -13.53
N GLN A 258 7.08 -12.29 -14.66
CA GLN A 258 6.43 -12.47 -15.95
C GLN A 258 6.61 -13.92 -16.43
N LYS A 259 5.52 -14.68 -16.50
CA LYS A 259 5.48 -15.98 -17.21
C LYS A 259 5.34 -15.73 -18.72
N GLU A 260 5.92 -16.63 -19.53
CA GLU A 260 5.83 -16.58 -21.00
C GLU A 260 4.40 -16.72 -21.52
N THR A 261 3.50 -17.32 -20.73
CA THR A 261 2.09 -17.46 -21.05
C THR A 261 1.26 -16.37 -20.36
N PRO A 262 0.46 -15.58 -21.11
CA PRO A 262 -0.45 -14.60 -20.52
C PRO A 262 -1.55 -15.32 -19.74
N GLY A 263 -1.49 -15.23 -18.41
CA GLY A 263 -2.56 -15.65 -17.50
C GLY A 263 -3.18 -14.46 -16.78
N GLN A 264 -4.38 -14.63 -16.23
CA GLN A 264 -4.97 -13.61 -15.36
C GLN A 264 -4.21 -13.60 -14.04
N ARG A 265 -3.73 -12.42 -13.63
CA ARG A 265 -2.96 -12.24 -12.40
C ARG A 265 -3.65 -11.25 -11.50
N SER A 266 -3.65 -11.53 -10.20
CA SER A 266 -4.25 -10.67 -9.19
C SER A 266 -3.45 -10.71 -7.89
N SER A 267 -3.44 -9.60 -7.17
CA SER A 267 -2.86 -9.52 -5.84
C SER A 267 -3.71 -10.38 -4.91
N VAL A 268 -3.05 -11.23 -4.12
CA VAL A 268 -3.68 -12.08 -3.12
C VAL A 268 -3.42 -11.53 -1.73
N ALA A 269 -2.16 -11.21 -1.44
CA ALA A 269 -1.76 -10.63 -0.18
C ALA A 269 -0.58 -9.70 -0.39
N LEU A 270 -0.60 -8.53 0.25
CA LEU A 270 0.49 -7.56 0.25
C LEU A 270 0.80 -7.18 1.69
N HIS A 271 2.06 -7.34 2.08
CA HIS A 271 2.56 -6.90 3.37
C HIS A 271 3.74 -5.97 3.17
N VAL A 272 3.76 -4.82 3.85
CA VAL A 272 4.83 -3.82 3.79
C VAL A 272 5.17 -3.34 5.19
N SER A 273 6.44 -3.45 5.57
CA SER A 273 6.98 -2.84 6.78
C SER A 273 7.83 -1.64 6.42
N TYR A 274 7.57 -0.51 7.07
CA TYR A 274 8.24 0.77 6.83
C TYR A 274 9.29 1.00 7.91
N LEU A 275 10.54 1.05 7.49
CA LEU A 275 11.72 0.99 8.36
C LEU A 275 12.35 2.37 8.58
N ALA A 276 12.25 3.26 7.59
CA ALA A 276 12.75 4.62 7.66
C ALA A 276 11.97 5.54 6.71
N GLY A 277 12.04 6.85 6.94
CA GLY A 277 11.45 7.85 6.05
C GLY A 277 12.37 8.21 4.88
N ALA A 278 11.78 8.54 3.74
CA ALA A 278 12.46 9.12 2.57
C ALA A 278 11.92 10.53 2.30
N ARG A 279 12.76 11.43 1.78
CA ARG A 279 12.45 12.85 1.58
C ARG A 279 12.79 13.32 0.17
N ILE A 280 12.24 14.47 -0.22
CA ILE A 280 12.58 15.14 -1.48
C ILE A 280 14.11 15.28 -1.60
N GLY A 281 14.65 14.87 -2.75
CA GLY A 281 16.09 14.83 -3.01
C GLY A 281 16.73 13.45 -2.85
N ASP A 282 16.10 12.54 -2.10
CA ASP A 282 16.52 11.13 -2.05
C ASP A 282 16.33 10.44 -3.40
N VAL A 283 17.17 9.44 -3.67
CA VAL A 283 16.99 8.50 -4.76
C VAL A 283 16.78 7.12 -4.13
N LEU A 284 15.62 6.53 -4.37
CA LEU A 284 15.27 5.23 -3.85
C LEU A 284 15.57 4.15 -4.89
N GLN A 285 16.04 2.99 -4.41
CA GLN A 285 16.20 1.76 -5.18
C GLN A 285 15.22 0.72 -4.66
N LEU A 286 14.33 0.23 -5.54
CA LEU A 286 13.43 -0.88 -5.27
C LEU A 286 13.98 -2.13 -5.95
N ARG A 287 14.38 -3.12 -5.14
CA ARG A 287 14.81 -4.44 -5.58
C ARG A 287 13.67 -5.42 -5.35
N THR A 288 13.35 -6.23 -6.34
CA THR A 288 12.34 -7.27 -6.25
C THR A 288 12.95 -8.63 -6.56
N LYS A 289 12.45 -9.69 -5.93
CA LYS A 289 12.89 -11.05 -6.17
C LYS A 289 11.78 -12.06 -5.89
N THR A 290 11.48 -12.94 -6.85
CA THR A 290 10.62 -14.10 -6.62
C THR A 290 11.33 -15.05 -5.66
N ILE A 291 10.72 -15.30 -4.50
CA ILE A 291 11.28 -16.16 -3.45
C ILE A 291 10.62 -17.53 -3.41
N GLU A 292 9.35 -17.61 -3.83
CA GLU A 292 8.59 -18.85 -3.92
C GLU A 292 7.70 -18.78 -5.16
N GLN A 293 7.56 -19.91 -5.85
CA GLN A 293 6.68 -20.03 -7.00
C GLN A 293 6.11 -21.44 -7.06
N THR A 294 4.82 -21.51 -7.32
CA THR A 294 4.05 -22.72 -7.59
C THR A 294 3.36 -22.56 -8.95
N ASP A 295 2.51 -23.52 -9.31
CA ASP A 295 1.75 -23.43 -10.56
C ASP A 295 0.78 -22.24 -10.55
N SER A 296 0.17 -21.94 -9.40
CA SER A 296 -0.90 -20.94 -9.26
C SER A 296 -0.54 -19.73 -8.37
N LEU A 297 0.53 -19.77 -7.59
CA LEU A 297 0.93 -18.67 -6.71
C LEU A 297 2.41 -18.35 -6.85
N ALA A 298 2.76 -17.07 -6.72
CA ALA A 298 4.15 -16.64 -6.54
C ALA A 298 4.25 -15.64 -5.40
N THR A 299 5.30 -15.75 -4.60
CA THR A 299 5.64 -14.80 -3.54
C THR A 299 6.89 -14.04 -3.96
N ILE A 300 6.79 -12.72 -4.00
CA ILE A 300 7.87 -11.82 -4.39
C ILE A 300 8.24 -10.95 -3.20
N HIS A 301 9.52 -10.96 -2.85
CA HIS A 301 10.10 -10.07 -1.84
C HIS A 301 10.59 -8.79 -2.50
N ALA A 302 10.30 -7.65 -1.88
CA ALA A 302 10.68 -6.33 -2.32
C ALA A 302 11.43 -5.59 -1.20
N VAL A 303 12.50 -4.88 -1.55
CA VAL A 303 13.25 -4.01 -0.62
C VAL A 303 13.45 -2.65 -1.29
N ILE A 304 13.02 -1.60 -0.59
CA ILE A 304 13.27 -0.21 -0.96
C ILE A 304 14.37 0.32 -0.07
N SER A 305 15.43 0.86 -0.66
CA SER A 305 16.56 1.47 0.05
C SER A 305 16.89 2.84 -0.51
N ASN A 306 17.45 3.72 0.31
CA ASN A 306 18.00 4.98 -0.16
C ASN A 306 19.37 4.71 -0.81
N LYS A 307 19.50 5.05 -2.09
CA LYS A 307 20.69 4.78 -2.92
C LYS A 307 21.94 5.49 -2.39
N GLN A 308 21.78 6.68 -1.81
CA GLN A 308 22.90 7.49 -1.36
C GLN A 308 23.53 6.95 -0.06
N ASN A 309 22.73 6.43 0.87
CA ASN A 309 23.21 6.03 2.21
C ASN A 309 23.00 4.54 2.54
N GLY A 310 22.35 3.77 1.67
CA GLY A 310 22.11 2.34 1.84
C GLY A 310 21.04 1.98 2.88
N VAL A 311 20.37 2.96 3.50
CA VAL A 311 19.35 2.70 4.53
C VAL A 311 18.11 2.08 3.89
N ASN A 312 17.66 0.95 4.42
CA ASN A 312 16.39 0.35 4.02
C ASN A 312 15.23 1.24 4.50
N ILE A 313 14.39 1.64 3.54
CA ILE A 313 13.20 2.48 3.74
C ILE A 313 11.98 1.60 3.99
N ALA A 314 11.82 0.54 3.20
CA ALA A 314 10.71 -0.40 3.36
C ALA A 314 11.10 -1.80 2.87
N THR A 315 10.43 -2.81 3.40
CA THR A 315 10.46 -4.18 2.87
C THR A 315 9.03 -4.65 2.68
N GLY A 316 8.76 -5.43 1.63
CA GLY A 316 7.44 -5.96 1.39
C GLY A 316 7.43 -7.35 0.78
N TYR A 317 6.34 -8.06 1.01
CA TYR A 317 6.06 -9.38 0.44
C TYR A 317 4.73 -9.30 -0.29
N HIS A 318 4.76 -9.65 -1.57
CA HIS A 318 3.58 -9.67 -2.42
C HIS A 318 3.34 -11.10 -2.89
N THR A 319 2.20 -11.66 -2.53
CA THR A 319 1.70 -12.93 -3.05
C THR A 319 0.72 -12.63 -4.17
N VAL A 320 1.00 -13.17 -5.36
CA VAL A 320 0.16 -13.02 -6.54
C VAL A 320 -0.42 -14.37 -6.95
N LEU A 321 -1.69 -14.36 -7.34
CA LEU A 321 -2.29 -15.45 -8.08
C LEU A 321 -1.83 -15.38 -9.53
N GLU A 322 -1.38 -16.51 -10.04
CA GLU A 322 -0.90 -16.71 -11.39
C GLU A 322 -1.63 -17.88 -12.01
N SER A 323 -2.91 -17.69 -12.28
CA SER A 323 -3.70 -18.79 -12.80
C SER A 323 -3.63 -18.87 -14.32
N SER A 324 -3.43 -20.09 -14.82
CA SER A 324 -3.70 -20.45 -16.21
C SER A 324 -5.19 -20.74 -16.47
N GLN A 325 -6.02 -20.84 -15.41
CA GLN A 325 -7.48 -21.03 -15.47
C GLN A 325 -8.22 -20.17 -14.42
N PRO A 326 -9.28 -19.42 -14.76
CA PRO A 326 -9.83 -18.33 -13.94
C PRO A 326 -10.46 -18.68 -12.57
N ASP A 327 -10.38 -19.93 -12.07
CA ASP A 327 -11.11 -20.36 -10.87
C ASP A 327 -10.26 -20.45 -9.59
N ILE A 328 -10.52 -19.49 -8.69
CA ILE A 328 -10.68 -19.55 -7.22
C ILE A 328 -9.59 -20.29 -6.41
N VAL A 329 -8.66 -19.53 -5.83
CA VAL A 329 -7.98 -19.92 -4.58
C VAL A 329 -8.98 -19.77 -3.43
N SER A 330 -9.11 -20.78 -2.57
CA SER A 330 -10.09 -20.74 -1.46
C SER A 330 -9.72 -19.69 -0.41
N THR A 331 -10.72 -19.04 0.16
CA THR A 331 -10.56 -17.97 1.16
C THR A 331 -9.79 -18.41 2.41
N GLU A 332 -9.83 -19.70 2.76
CA GLU A 332 -9.08 -20.28 3.88
C GLU A 332 -7.58 -20.39 3.59
N GLN A 333 -7.19 -20.71 2.35
CA GLN A 333 -5.78 -20.73 1.94
C GLN A 333 -5.17 -19.31 1.94
N LEU A 334 -5.98 -18.28 1.65
CA LEU A 334 -5.53 -16.89 1.70
C LEU A 334 -5.29 -16.40 3.13
N LYS A 335 -6.10 -16.83 4.09
CA LYS A 335 -5.97 -16.46 5.51
C LYS A 335 -4.77 -17.09 6.21
N ALA A 336 -4.23 -18.19 5.69
CA ALA A 336 -3.04 -18.86 6.24
C ALA A 336 -1.73 -18.07 6.03
N HIS A 337 -1.76 -17.00 5.25
CA HIS A 337 -0.60 -16.13 4.95
C HIS A 337 -0.58 -14.84 5.81
N LEU A 338 -1.43 -14.74 6.83
CA LEU A 338 -1.43 -13.71 7.88
C LEU A 338 -0.48 -14.06 9.04
#